data_AF-W5P127-F1
#
_entry.id   AF-W5P127-F1
#
_cell.length_a   1.000
_cell.length_b   1.000
_cell.length_c   1.000
_cell.angle_alpha   90.00
_cell.angle_beta   90.00
_cell.angle_gamma   90.00
#
_symmetry.space_group_name_H-M   'P 1'
#
loop_
_entity.id
_entity.type
_entity.pdbx_description
1 polymer ?
#
loop_
_entity_poly.entity_id
_entity_poly.type
_entity_poly.pdbx_seq_one_letter_code
_entity_poly.pdbx_strand_id
1 'polypeptide(L)'
;PEMARQRFRGFCYQEVAGPRVALARLQFLCRQWLQPEAHSKEEILDLLVLEQFLGALPPEIQAWVRGQQPGSPEEAVVLVEDLQRDPGQLLGWVSVVVVASLREWGLLEPSQKELNWDAMLEKYGTVVSLGEAPSPSLGPW
;
A
#
# COMPACT_ATOMS: atom_id res chain seq x y z
N PRO A 1 -7.62 -2.38 -9.18
CA PRO A 1 -6.90 -3.61 -8.76
C PRO A 1 -6.51 -3.59 -7.27
N GLU A 2 -5.72 -2.62 -6.81
CA GLU A 2 -5.16 -2.61 -5.44
C GLU A 2 -6.21 -2.45 -4.32
N MET A 3 -7.17 -1.53 -4.48
CA MET A 3 -8.31 -1.40 -3.56
C MET A 3 -9.16 -2.67 -3.45
N ALA A 4 -9.28 -3.44 -4.54
CA ALA A 4 -10.03 -4.70 -4.55
C ALA A 4 -9.25 -5.80 -3.82
N ARG A 5 -7.92 -5.85 -3.99
CA ARG A 5 -7.01 -6.72 -3.24
C ARG A 5 -7.12 -6.49 -1.74
N GLN A 6 -7.02 -5.24 -1.30
CA GLN A 6 -7.13 -4.88 0.12
C GLN A 6 -8.48 -5.32 0.71
N ARG A 7 -9.59 -5.08 -0.01
CA ARG A 7 -10.91 -5.54 0.41
C ARG A 7 -11.06 -7.06 0.42
N PHE A 8 -10.40 -7.76 -0.50
CA PHE A 8 -10.40 -9.21 -0.53
C PHE A 8 -9.64 -9.81 0.67
N ARG A 9 -8.47 -9.26 0.99
CA ARG A 9 -7.63 -9.71 2.11
C ARG A 9 -8.16 -9.28 3.48
N GLY A 10 -8.74 -8.08 3.57
CA GLY A 10 -9.37 -7.53 4.77
C GLY A 10 -10.84 -7.94 4.95
N PHE A 11 -11.33 -8.93 4.19
CA PHE A 11 -12.72 -9.35 4.25
C PHE A 11 -13.10 -9.92 5.63
N CYS A 12 -14.11 -9.34 6.28
CA CYS A 12 -14.62 -9.80 7.57
C CYS A 12 -15.93 -10.60 7.40
N TYR A 13 -15.94 -11.86 7.83
CA TYR A 13 -17.12 -12.73 7.74
C TYR A 13 -18.30 -12.24 8.59
N GLN A 14 -18.04 -11.48 9.66
CA GLN A 14 -19.07 -11.00 10.58
C GLN A 14 -19.96 -9.92 9.94
N GLU A 15 -19.51 -9.29 8.86
CA GLU A 15 -20.19 -8.19 8.18
C GLU A 15 -21.19 -8.66 7.10
N VAL A 16 -21.30 -9.97 6.87
CA VAL A 16 -22.14 -10.55 5.80
C VAL A 16 -23.23 -11.47 6.34
N ALA A 17 -24.37 -11.45 5.65
CA ALA A 17 -25.58 -12.21 5.99
C ALA A 17 -25.48 -13.71 5.65
N GLY A 18 -24.38 -14.36 6.05
CA GLY A 18 -24.18 -15.80 5.97
C GLY A 18 -23.20 -16.29 4.88
N PRO A 19 -22.95 -17.61 4.83
CA PRO A 19 -21.81 -18.19 4.13
C PRO A 19 -21.90 -18.08 2.60
N ARG A 20 -23.11 -18.17 2.04
CA ARG A 20 -23.31 -18.03 0.58
C ARG A 20 -23.03 -16.60 0.12
N VAL A 21 -23.47 -15.61 0.90
CA VAL A 21 -23.23 -14.19 0.64
C VAL A 21 -21.74 -13.88 0.79
N ALA A 22 -21.10 -14.42 1.84
CA ALA A 22 -19.66 -14.31 2.05
C ALA A 22 -18.85 -14.81 0.85
N LEU A 23 -19.15 -16.04 0.39
CA LEU A 23 -18.48 -16.65 -0.75
C LEU A 23 -18.68 -15.84 -2.04
N ALA A 24 -19.92 -15.42 -2.33
CA ALA A 24 -20.21 -14.62 -3.51
C ALA A 24 -19.45 -13.28 -3.49
N ARG A 25 -19.34 -12.65 -2.32
CA ARG A 25 -18.59 -11.40 -2.14
C ARG A 25 -17.09 -11.60 -2.35
N LEU A 26 -16.50 -12.66 -1.78
CA LEU A 26 -15.10 -13.02 -1.98
C LEU A 26 -14.79 -13.31 -3.46
N GLN A 27 -15.66 -14.05 -4.15
CA GLN A 27 -15.50 -14.32 -5.58
C GLN A 27 -15.56 -13.03 -6.41
N PHE A 28 -16.47 -12.10 -6.08
CA PHE A 28 -16.55 -10.80 -6.74
C PHE A 28 -15.28 -9.98 -6.53
N LEU A 29 -14.80 -9.87 -5.29
CA LEU A 29 -13.58 -9.13 -4.95
C LEU A 29 -12.34 -9.76 -5.61
N CYS A 30 -12.25 -11.09 -5.64
CA CYS A 30 -11.17 -11.82 -6.30
C CYS A 30 -11.13 -11.53 -7.81
N ARG A 31 -12.28 -11.55 -8.50
CA ARG A 31 -12.36 -11.18 -9.92
C ARG A 31 -11.99 -9.71 -10.15
N GLN A 32 -12.41 -8.80 -9.28
CA GLN A 32 -12.06 -7.37 -9.39
C GLN A 32 -10.57 -7.11 -9.14
N TRP A 33 -9.92 -7.96 -8.35
CA TRP A 33 -8.48 -7.89 -8.12
C TRP A 33 -7.69 -8.52 -9.26
N LEU A 34 -7.93 -9.80 -9.57
CA LEU A 34 -7.12 -10.57 -10.53
C LEU A 34 -7.57 -10.38 -11.98
N GLN A 35 -8.78 -9.87 -12.22
CA GLN A 35 -9.35 -9.61 -13.55
C GLN A 35 -9.09 -10.77 -14.54
N PRO A 36 -9.55 -11.99 -14.25
CA PRO A 36 -9.24 -13.17 -15.06
C PRO A 36 -9.80 -13.10 -16.50
N GLU A 37 -10.67 -12.14 -16.79
CA GLU A 37 -11.15 -11.84 -18.14
C GLU A 37 -10.13 -11.02 -18.96
N ALA A 38 -9.20 -10.33 -18.31
CA ALA A 38 -8.19 -9.47 -18.93
C ALA A 38 -6.76 -10.04 -18.80
N HIS A 39 -6.49 -10.86 -17.79
CA HIS A 39 -5.19 -11.47 -17.54
C HIS A 39 -5.17 -12.96 -17.90
N SER A 40 -4.06 -13.39 -18.49
CA SER A 40 -3.67 -14.78 -18.64
C SER A 40 -3.39 -15.44 -17.28
N LYS A 41 -3.29 -16.77 -17.28
CA LYS A 41 -2.99 -17.53 -16.07
C LYS A 41 -1.63 -17.14 -15.49
N GLU A 42 -0.65 -16.94 -16.37
CA GLU A 42 0.72 -16.56 -16.04
C GLU A 42 0.74 -15.18 -15.38
N GLU A 43 0.06 -14.18 -15.95
CA GLU A 43 -0.05 -12.85 -15.36
C GLU A 43 -0.75 -12.88 -13.98
N ILE A 44 -1.76 -13.73 -13.80
CA ILE A 44 -2.40 -13.92 -12.49
C ILE A 44 -1.41 -14.48 -11.47
N LEU A 45 -0.59 -15.46 -11.87
CA LEU A 45 0.44 -16.02 -10.99
C LEU A 45 1.48 -14.95 -10.65
N ASP A 46 1.89 -14.14 -11.61
CA ASP A 46 2.84 -13.05 -11.40
C ASP A 46 2.31 -12.01 -10.41
N LEU A 47 1.02 -11.66 -10.48
CA LEU A 47 0.39 -10.77 -9.49
C LEU A 47 0.41 -11.35 -8.07
N LEU A 48 0.20 -12.67 -7.93
CA LEU A 48 0.26 -13.35 -6.63
C LEU A 48 1.69 -13.44 -6.11
N VAL A 49 2.66 -13.72 -6.98
CA VAL A 49 4.08 -13.75 -6.65
C VAL A 49 4.55 -12.36 -6.25
N LEU A 50 4.14 -11.31 -6.98
CA LEU A 50 4.44 -9.93 -6.66
C LEU A 50 3.90 -9.55 -5.27
N GLU A 51 2.64 -9.88 -4.96
CA GLU A 51 2.08 -9.64 -3.62
C GLU A 51 2.94 -10.29 -2.53
N GLN A 52 3.32 -11.55 -2.72
CA GLN A 52 4.14 -12.29 -1.76
C GLN A 52 5.57 -11.77 -1.67
N PHE A 53 6.17 -11.37 -2.80
CA PHE A 53 7.50 -10.78 -2.88
C PHE A 53 7.55 -9.47 -2.10
N LEU A 54 6.62 -8.56 -2.38
CA LEU A 54 6.49 -7.31 -1.63
C LEU A 54 6.28 -7.58 -0.14
N GLY A 55 5.49 -8.59 0.22
CA GLY A 55 5.27 -9.02 1.61
C GLY A 55 6.51 -9.57 2.33
N ALA A 56 7.48 -10.11 1.60
CA ALA A 56 8.70 -10.69 2.15
C ALA A 56 9.85 -9.68 2.31
N LEU A 57 9.73 -8.50 1.70
CA LEU A 57 10.74 -7.44 1.78
C LEU A 57 10.76 -6.77 3.17
N PRO A 58 11.92 -6.27 3.63
CA PRO A 58 12.00 -5.42 4.81
C PRO A 58 11.10 -4.17 4.68
N PRO A 59 10.52 -3.65 5.79
CA PRO A 59 9.53 -2.57 5.75
C PRO A 59 9.94 -1.33 4.95
N GLU A 60 11.21 -0.90 5.06
CA GLU A 60 11.72 0.30 4.40
C GLU A 60 11.78 0.13 2.88
N ILE A 61 12.27 -1.02 2.43
CA ILE A 61 12.36 -1.38 1.01
C ILE A 61 10.96 -1.62 0.46
N GLN A 62 10.12 -2.32 1.22
CA GLN A 62 8.74 -2.58 0.86
C GLN A 62 7.95 -1.29 0.63
N ALA A 63 8.08 -0.30 1.54
CA ALA A 63 7.43 0.99 1.43
C ALA A 63 7.85 1.72 0.15
N TRP A 64 9.15 1.73 -0.11
CA TRP A 64 9.73 2.37 -1.30
C TRP A 64 9.25 1.70 -2.59
N VAL A 65 9.37 0.37 -2.69
CA VAL A 65 8.95 -0.38 -3.89
C VAL A 65 7.44 -0.25 -4.12
N ARG A 66 6.61 -0.29 -3.07
CA ARG A 66 5.16 -0.06 -3.22
C ARG A 66 4.83 1.35 -3.67
N GLY A 67 5.60 2.35 -3.26
CA GLY A 67 5.48 3.72 -3.74
C GLY A 67 5.68 3.85 -5.26
N GLN A 68 6.47 2.96 -5.84
CA GLN A 68 6.74 2.90 -7.29
C GLN A 68 5.68 2.11 -8.08
N GLN A 69 4.77 1.40 -7.40
CA GLN A 69 3.68 0.61 -7.99
C GLN A 69 4.10 -0.35 -9.12
N PRO A 70 5.00 -1.32 -8.87
CA PRO A 70 5.38 -2.30 -9.88
C PRO A 70 4.18 -3.10 -10.37
N GLY A 71 4.11 -3.34 -11.69
CA GLY A 71 3.09 -4.16 -12.33
C GLY A 71 3.43 -5.65 -12.40
N SER A 72 4.72 -6.01 -12.28
CA SER A 72 5.19 -7.40 -12.31
C SER A 72 6.26 -7.66 -11.23
N PRO A 73 6.48 -8.94 -10.85
CA PRO A 73 7.55 -9.30 -9.92
C PRO A 73 8.95 -8.95 -10.46
N GLU A 74 9.18 -9.06 -11.76
CA GLU A 74 10.46 -8.67 -12.40
C GLU A 74 10.72 -7.17 -12.25
N GLU A 75 9.69 -6.34 -12.45
CA GLU A 75 9.81 -4.89 -12.22
C GLU A 75 10.13 -4.58 -10.76
N ALA A 76 9.48 -5.28 -9.82
CA ALA A 76 9.78 -5.14 -8.40
C ALA A 76 11.22 -5.57 -8.06
N VAL A 77 11.75 -6.61 -8.70
CA VAL A 77 13.15 -7.04 -8.52
C VAL A 77 14.10 -5.96 -9.03
N VAL A 78 13.88 -5.42 -10.23
CA VAL A 78 14.72 -4.33 -10.80
C VAL A 78 14.76 -3.14 -9.85
N LEU A 79 13.59 -2.73 -9.32
CA LEU A 79 13.49 -1.66 -8.33
C LEU A 79 14.34 -1.95 -7.07
N VAL A 80 14.28 -3.17 -6.54
CA VAL A 80 15.08 -3.57 -5.37
C VAL A 80 16.57 -3.60 -5.70
N GLU A 81 16.97 -4.10 -6.86
CA GLU A 81 18.36 -4.14 -7.30
C GLU A 81 18.93 -2.72 -7.50
N ASP A 82 18.17 -1.82 -8.11
CA ASP A 82 18.56 -0.41 -8.27
C ASP A 82 18.74 0.28 -6.91
N LEU A 83 17.87 -0.03 -5.95
CA LEU A 83 17.98 0.46 -4.57
C LEU A 83 19.21 -0.07 -3.84
N GLN A 84 19.62 -1.32 -4.11
CA GLN A 84 20.86 -1.89 -3.57
C GLN A 84 22.10 -1.24 -4.18
N ARG A 85 22.03 -0.83 -5.45
CA ARG A 85 23.13 -0.15 -6.15
C ARG A 85 23.28 1.30 -5.73
N ASP A 86 22.15 1.99 -5.51
CA ASP A 86 22.13 3.37 -5.00
C ASP A 86 21.13 3.51 -3.85
N PRO A 87 21.58 3.25 -2.60
CA PRO A 87 20.78 3.45 -1.40
C PRO A 87 20.36 4.92 -1.19
N GLY A 88 21.02 5.87 -1.87
CA GLY A 88 20.66 7.28 -1.86
C GLY A 88 19.24 7.54 -2.37
N GLN A 89 18.71 6.66 -3.22
CA GLN A 89 17.32 6.72 -3.69
C GLN A 89 16.30 6.52 -2.55
N LEU A 90 16.62 5.67 -1.56
CA LEU A 90 15.78 5.44 -0.38
C LEU A 90 15.74 6.71 0.48
N LEU A 91 16.90 7.31 0.72
CA LEU A 91 17.00 8.57 1.48
C LEU A 91 16.32 9.74 0.75
N GLY A 92 16.44 9.79 -0.59
CA GLY A 92 15.76 10.78 -1.41
C GLY A 92 14.24 10.64 -1.32
N TRP A 93 13.72 9.41 -1.43
CA TRP A 93 12.30 9.12 -1.28
C TRP A 93 11.78 9.45 0.12
N VAL A 94 12.49 9.04 1.19
CA VAL A 94 12.14 9.41 2.57
C VAL A 94 12.12 10.93 2.73
N SER A 95 13.10 11.65 2.18
CA SER A 95 13.13 13.11 2.21
C SER A 95 11.91 13.73 1.53
N VAL A 96 11.51 13.24 0.34
CA VAL A 96 10.31 13.71 -0.36
C VAL A 96 9.04 13.43 0.47
N VAL A 97 8.91 12.24 1.05
CA VAL A 97 7.74 11.88 1.89
C VAL A 97 7.65 12.74 3.15
N VAL A 98 8.79 13.01 3.81
CA VAL A 98 8.88 13.85 5.00
C VAL A 98 8.58 15.31 4.65
N VAL A 99 9.18 15.85 3.59
CA VAL A 99 8.97 17.24 3.17
C VAL A 99 7.53 17.47 2.68
N ALA A 100 6.94 16.52 1.95
CA ALA A 100 5.54 16.58 1.54
C ALA A 100 4.60 16.59 2.76
N SER A 101 4.86 15.71 3.74
CA SER A 101 4.08 15.66 4.97
C SER A 101 4.24 16.92 5.81
N LEU A 102 5.45 17.49 5.90
CA LEU A 102 5.69 18.75 6.62
C LEU A 102 5.01 19.95 5.95
N ARG A 103 4.92 19.96 4.61
CA ARG A 103 4.22 21.00 3.85
C ARG A 103 2.71 20.96 4.10
N GLU A 104 2.11 19.77 4.09
CA GLU A 104 0.71 19.57 4.47
C GLU A 104 0.46 20.02 5.90
N TRP A 105 1.37 19.66 6.82
CA TRP A 105 1.30 20.06 8.21
C TRP A 105 1.40 21.59 8.37
N GLY A 106 2.21 22.26 7.56
CA GLY A 106 2.30 23.72 7.51
C GLY A 106 0.96 24.42 7.23
N LEU A 107 0.08 23.80 6.44
CA LEU A 107 -1.24 24.32 6.06
C LEU A 107 -2.34 24.12 7.11
N LEU A 108 -2.09 23.33 8.16
CA LEU A 108 -3.07 23.10 9.23
C LEU A 108 -3.19 24.34 10.15
N GLU A 109 -4.40 24.62 10.62
CA GLU A 109 -4.63 25.63 11.65
C GLU A 109 -4.01 25.22 13.00
N PRO A 110 -3.61 26.16 13.88
CA PRO A 110 -2.92 25.85 15.14
C PRO A 110 -3.67 24.87 16.05
N SER A 111 -5.00 24.94 16.09
CA SER A 111 -5.85 24.02 16.87
C SER A 111 -5.92 22.61 16.27
N GLN A 112 -5.76 22.47 14.95
CA GLN A 112 -5.72 21.16 14.28
C GLN A 112 -4.35 20.51 14.42
N LYS A 113 -3.28 21.31 14.43
CA LYS A 113 -1.92 20.84 14.72
C LYS A 113 -1.84 20.22 16.10
N GLU A 114 -2.48 20.85 17.09
CA GLU A 114 -2.50 20.40 18.48
C GLU A 114 -3.13 19.02 18.66
N LEU A 115 -4.22 18.75 17.93
CA LEU A 115 -4.94 17.46 17.94
C LEU A 115 -4.29 16.38 17.06
N ASN A 116 -3.45 16.77 16.10
CA ASN A 116 -2.86 15.87 15.12
C ASN A 116 -1.39 15.54 15.40
N TRP A 117 -0.75 16.12 16.42
CA TRP A 117 0.65 15.85 16.76
C TRP A 117 0.96 14.36 16.94
N ASP A 118 0.10 13.64 17.65
CA ASP A 118 0.24 12.20 17.87
C ASP A 118 0.07 11.42 16.55
N ALA A 119 -0.91 11.81 15.73
CA ALA A 119 -1.13 11.21 14.42
C ALA A 119 0.02 11.48 13.42
N MET A 120 0.68 12.64 13.54
CA MET A 120 1.84 12.97 12.72
C MET A 120 3.04 12.08 13.11
N LEU A 121 3.30 11.89 14.40
CA LEU A 121 4.34 10.99 14.90
C LEU A 121 4.04 9.53 14.57
N GLU A 122 2.78 9.10 14.66
CA GLU A 122 2.35 7.77 14.19
C GLU A 122 2.52 7.61 12.68
N LYS A 123 2.25 8.65 11.85
CA LYS A 123 2.52 8.61 10.39
C LYS A 123 4.02 8.42 10.12
N TYR A 124 4.90 9.13 10.83
CA TYR A 124 6.35 8.94 10.71
C TYR A 124 6.82 7.57 11.23
N GLY A 125 6.20 7.03 12.30
CA GLY A 125 6.48 5.69 12.81
C GLY A 125 5.92 4.55 11.93
N THR A 126 4.81 4.81 11.22
CA THR A 126 4.12 3.86 10.33
C THR A 126 4.79 3.77 8.96
N VAL A 127 5.30 4.89 8.43
CA VAL A 127 6.17 4.90 7.22
C VAL A 127 7.41 4.02 7.44
N VAL A 128 7.87 3.88 8.69
CA VAL A 128 8.97 2.98 9.07
C VAL A 128 8.49 1.54 9.35
N SER A 129 7.23 1.32 9.76
CA SER A 129 6.79 0.01 10.29
C SER A 129 5.83 -0.80 9.39
N LEU A 130 5.07 -0.19 8.47
CA LEU A 130 3.96 -0.85 7.76
C LEU A 130 4.00 -0.77 6.23
N GLY A 131 4.93 -0.02 5.64
CA GLY A 131 5.14 -0.02 4.20
C GLY A 131 3.89 0.28 3.37
N GLU A 132 3.08 1.25 3.77
CA GLU A 132 1.96 1.80 3.00
C GLU A 132 2.20 3.27 2.64
N ALA A 133 1.92 3.63 1.39
CA ALA A 133 1.88 5.02 0.95
C ALA A 133 0.59 5.70 1.48
N PRO A 134 0.65 6.96 1.96
CA PRO A 134 -0.52 7.63 2.50
C PRO A 134 -1.53 7.93 1.38
N SER A 135 -2.73 7.36 1.47
CA SER A 135 -3.87 7.72 0.63
C SER A 135 -4.60 8.96 1.18
N PRO A 136 -5.02 9.91 0.32
CA PRO A 136 -5.75 11.10 0.75
C PRO A 136 -7.22 10.75 0.97
N SER A 137 -7.55 10.18 2.12
CA SER A 137 -8.94 10.10 2.58
C SER A 137 -9.08 10.91 3.86
N LEU A 138 -9.47 12.16 3.68
CA LEU A 138 -10.18 12.95 4.69
C LEU A 138 -11.49 12.20 5.00
N GLY A 139 -11.51 11.46 6.10
CA GLY A 139 -12.76 11.21 6.81
C GLY A 139 -13.22 12.53 7.43
N PRO A 140 -14.53 12.85 7.41
CA PRO A 140 -15.02 14.06 8.06
C PRO A 140 -14.81 13.91 9.56
N TRP A 141 -14.30 14.95 10.24
CA TRP A 141 -14.91 15.72 11.34
C TRP A 141 -13.94 16.84 11.73
#